data_AF-A0A1H2UQ93-F1
#
_entry.id   AF-A0A1H2UQ93-F1
#
_cell.length_a   1.000
_cell.length_b   1.000
_cell.length_c   1.000
_cell.angle_alpha   90.00
_cell.angle_beta   90.00
_cell.angle_gamma   90.00
#
_symmetry.space_group_name_H-M   'P 1'
#
loop_
_entity.id
_entity.type
_entity.pdbx_description
1 polymer ?
#
loop_
_entity_poly.entity_id
_entity_poly.type
_entity_poly.pdbx_seq_one_letter_code
_entity_poly.pdbx_strand_id
1 'polypeptide(L)'
;MDNNKIKQFPITYSQRRKNSLGPLHVECQISGRYLKFYKNSSMLQGGEFITLDVMATPTEDGKASKKICQMIVTREDLIEALNNITPKE
;
A
#
# COMPACT_ATOMS: atom_id res chain seq x y z
N MET A 1 -34.51 -25.99 -0.80
CA MET A 1 -33.81 -24.71 -1.01
C MET A 1 -32.49 -24.82 -0.28
N ASP A 2 -31.42 -25.05 -1.02
CA ASP A 2 -30.10 -25.29 -0.45
C ASP A 2 -29.57 -24.02 0.22
N ASN A 3 -29.49 -24.05 1.54
CA ASN A 3 -28.81 -23.04 2.34
C ASN A 3 -27.31 -23.09 1.99
N ASN A 4 -26.91 -22.23 1.06
CA ASN A 4 -25.50 -21.94 0.75
C ASN A 4 -24.74 -21.67 2.06
N LYS A 5 -23.99 -22.66 2.55
CA LYS A 5 -23.13 -22.53 3.73
C LYS A 5 -21.93 -21.67 3.36
N ILE A 6 -22.13 -20.34 3.34
CA ILE A 6 -21.06 -19.37 3.18
C ILE A 6 -20.18 -19.45 4.43
N LYS A 7 -18.99 -20.06 4.31
CA LYS A 7 -17.96 -20.02 5.35
C LYS A 7 -17.25 -18.66 5.26
N GLN A 8 -17.45 -17.80 6.24
CA GLN A 8 -16.67 -16.57 6.38
C GLN A 8 -15.37 -16.90 7.09
N PHE A 9 -14.24 -16.71 6.40
CA PHE A 9 -12.93 -16.80 7.02
C PHE A 9 -12.57 -15.45 7.66
N PRO A 10 -12.10 -15.43 8.93
CA PRO A 10 -11.68 -14.19 9.56
C PRO A 10 -10.47 -13.63 8.79
N ILE A 11 -10.57 -12.35 8.41
CA ILE A 11 -9.49 -11.62 7.76
C ILE A 11 -8.80 -10.70 8.76
N THR A 12 -7.47 -10.57 8.65
CA THR A 12 -6.69 -9.70 9.51
C THR A 12 -7.09 -8.23 9.35
N TYR A 13 -6.74 -7.39 10.32
CA TYR A 13 -6.97 -5.95 10.22
C TYR A 13 -6.29 -5.35 8.97
N SER A 14 -5.04 -5.71 8.70
CA SER A 14 -4.31 -5.27 7.51
C SER A 14 -4.97 -5.75 6.21
N GLN A 15 -5.48 -6.98 6.18
CA GLN A 15 -6.22 -7.50 5.02
C GLN A 15 -7.55 -6.76 4.80
N ARG A 16 -8.27 -6.40 5.87
CA ARG A 16 -9.46 -5.53 5.78
C ARG A 16 -9.12 -4.18 5.17
N ARG A 17 -8.06 -3.55 5.65
CA ARG A 17 -7.56 -2.25 5.15
C ARG A 17 -7.17 -2.34 3.68
N LYS A 18 -6.43 -3.36 3.28
CA LYS A 18 -6.08 -3.63 1.88
C LYS A 18 -7.31 -3.86 1.00
N ASN A 19 -8.30 -4.60 1.48
CA ASN A 19 -9.55 -4.82 0.74
C ASN A 19 -10.34 -3.52 0.53
N SER A 20 -10.35 -2.63 1.52
CA SER A 20 -11.06 -1.34 1.44
C SER A 20 -10.31 -0.30 0.59
N LEU A 21 -8.98 -0.27 0.67
CA LEU A 21 -8.15 0.77 0.05
C LEU A 21 -7.55 0.36 -1.29
N GLY A 22 -7.62 -0.92 -1.62
CA GLY A 22 -7.15 -1.50 -2.88
C GLY A 22 -5.68 -1.96 -2.84
N PRO A 23 -5.22 -2.60 -3.93
CA PRO A 23 -3.91 -3.25 -3.99
C PRO A 23 -2.72 -2.29 -4.04
N LEU A 24 -2.96 -1.02 -4.36
CA LEU A 24 -1.93 0.04 -4.44
C LEU A 24 -1.67 0.73 -3.08
N HIS A 25 -2.23 0.18 -2.01
CA HIS A 25 -2.05 0.64 -0.64
C HIS A 25 -1.04 -0.25 0.09
N VAL A 26 0.02 0.35 0.62
CA VAL A 26 1.02 -0.33 1.47
C VAL A 26 0.99 0.30 2.87
N GLU A 27 0.54 -0.48 3.85
CA GLU A 27 0.36 -0.02 5.23
C GLU A 27 1.68 -0.03 6.01
N CYS A 28 1.98 1.05 6.72
CA CYS A 28 3.03 1.04 7.73
C CYS A 28 2.55 0.25 8.95
N GLN A 29 3.26 -0.81 9.32
CA GLN A 29 2.84 -1.69 10.43
C GLN A 29 3.06 -1.06 11.82
N ILE A 30 3.95 -0.07 11.92
CA ILE A 30 4.36 0.54 13.20
C ILE A 30 3.80 1.96 13.42
N SER A 31 3.17 2.55 12.40
CA SER A 31 2.63 3.91 12.52
C SER A 31 1.37 4.08 11.68
N GLY A 32 0.53 5.05 12.04
CA GLY A 32 -0.67 5.41 11.29
C GLY A 32 -0.36 6.10 9.95
N ARG A 33 0.43 5.47 9.08
CA ARG A 33 0.83 5.96 7.77
C ARG A 33 0.72 4.86 6.72
N TYR A 34 0.63 5.26 5.46
CA TYR A 34 0.64 4.32 4.35
C TYR A 34 1.23 4.96 3.09
N LEU A 35 1.74 4.12 2.19
CA LEU A 35 2.12 4.54 0.85
C LEU A 35 0.93 4.31 -0.08
N LYS A 36 0.61 5.33 -0.87
CA LYS A 36 -0.40 5.28 -1.92
C LYS A 36 0.29 5.34 -3.27
N PHE A 37 0.34 4.20 -3.96
CA PHE A 37 0.84 4.13 -5.33
C PHE A 37 -0.22 4.62 -6.31
N TYR A 38 0.23 5.30 -7.36
CA TYR A 38 -0.62 5.60 -8.51
C TYR A 38 -0.61 4.42 -9.48
N LYS A 39 -1.72 4.24 -10.22
CA LYS A 39 -1.87 3.13 -11.16
C LYS A 39 -0.90 3.22 -12.33
N ASN A 40 -0.56 4.44 -12.74
CA ASN A 40 0.28 4.70 -13.90
C ASN A 40 1.66 5.19 -13.43
N SER A 41 2.70 4.64 -14.03
CA SER A 41 4.08 5.12 -13.96
C SER A 41 4.42 5.93 -15.22
N SER A 42 5.60 6.55 -15.23
CA SER A 42 6.12 7.30 -16.38
C SER A 42 7.42 6.68 -16.87
N MET A 43 7.53 6.44 -18.18
CA MET A 43 8.75 5.93 -18.80
C MET A 43 9.56 7.10 -19.36
N LEU A 44 10.81 7.27 -18.90
CA LEU A 44 11.71 8.34 -19.33
C LEU A 44 13.08 7.77 -19.71
N GLN A 45 13.95 8.60 -20.30
CA GLN A 45 15.36 8.25 -20.54
C GLN A 45 16.06 8.05 -19.19
N GLY A 46 16.04 6.83 -18.66
CA GLY A 46 16.51 6.51 -17.31
C GLY A 46 15.73 5.40 -16.60
N GLY A 47 14.59 4.94 -17.13
CA GLY A 47 13.82 3.82 -16.59
C GLY A 47 12.36 4.13 -16.29
N GLU A 48 11.71 3.27 -15.51
CA GLU A 48 10.31 3.42 -15.10
C GLU A 48 10.20 4.19 -13.78
N PHE A 49 9.68 5.42 -13.85
CA PHE A 49 9.45 6.27 -12.68
C PHE A 49 8.06 6.05 -12.09
N ILE A 50 8.02 5.69 -10.82
CA ILE A 50 6.82 5.45 -10.03
C ILE A 50 6.62 6.63 -9.09
N THR A 51 5.47 7.28 -9.21
CA THR A 51 5.03 8.29 -8.24
C THR A 51 4.24 7.59 -7.13
N LEU A 52 4.47 7.99 -5.88
CA LEU A 52 3.69 7.55 -4.73
C LEU A 52 3.54 8.68 -3.72
N ASP A 53 2.47 8.63 -2.94
CA ASP A 53 2.24 9.57 -1.85
C ASP A 53 2.41 8.87 -0.50
N VAL A 54 3.07 9.55 0.43
CA VAL A 54 3.10 9.17 1.85
C VAL A 54 1.90 9.82 2.52
N MET A 55 1.00 9.02 3.07
CA MET A 55 -0.27 9.48 3.62
C MET A 55 -0.34 9.20 5.13
N ALA A 56 -1.00 10.08 5.88
CA ALA A 56 -1.41 9.82 7.24
C ALA A 56 -2.78 9.13 7.26
N THR A 57 -2.89 8.04 8.02
CA THR A 57 -4.17 7.39 8.30
C THR A 57 -5.03 8.33 9.15
N PRO A 58 -6.32 8.53 8.82
CA PRO A 58 -7.23 9.30 9.66
C PRO A 58 -7.34 8.68 11.06
N THR A 59 -7.26 9.51 12.09
CA THR A 59 -7.41 9.09 13.49
C THR A 59 -8.87 9.07 13.94
N GLU A 60 -9.77 9.65 13.17
CA GLU A 60 -11.22 9.72 13.45
C GLU A 60 -12.01 9.32 12.21
N ASP A 61 -13.12 8.62 12.43
CA ASP A 61 -14.05 8.24 11.38
C ASP A 61 -14.62 9.49 10.69
N GLY A 62 -14.52 9.55 9.37
CA GLY A 62 -15.02 10.66 8.56
C GLY A 62 -14.00 11.75 8.23
N LYS A 63 -12.79 11.74 8.82
CA LYS A 63 -11.70 12.64 8.40
C LYS A 63 -11.00 12.12 7.14
N ALA A 64 -10.69 13.03 6.23
CA ALA A 64 -9.93 12.72 5.02
C ALA A 64 -8.47 12.41 5.36
N SER A 65 -7.89 11.40 4.71
CA SER A 65 -6.46 11.11 4.79
C SER A 65 -5.64 12.32 4.32
N LYS A 66 -4.60 12.68 5.07
CA LYS A 66 -3.72 13.80 4.72
C LYS A 66 -2.46 13.31 4.03
N LYS A 67 -2.12 13.91 2.89
CA LYS A 67 -0.82 13.72 2.24
C LYS A 67 0.28 14.39 3.06
N ILE A 68 1.32 13.65 3.39
CA ILE A 68 2.53 14.14 4.07
C ILE A 68 3.50 14.66 3.01
N CYS A 69 3.86 13.83 2.05
CA CYS A 69 4.73 14.20 0.93
C CYS A 69 4.46 13.32 -0.29
N GLN A 70 5.05 13.70 -1.43
CA GLN A 70 5.13 12.90 -2.64
C GLN A 70 6.55 12.40 -2.83
N MET A 71 6.68 11.19 -3.33
CA MET A 71 7.95 10.59 -3.73
C MET A 71 7.86 10.12 -5.17
N ILE A 72 8.98 10.26 -5.88
CA ILE A 72 9.19 9.68 -7.20
C ILE A 72 10.41 8.78 -7.06
N VAL A 73 10.25 7.50 -7.39
CA VAL A 73 11.28 6.46 -7.28
C VAL A 73 11.29 5.65 -8.57
N THR A 74 12.38 4.98 -8.89
CA THR A 74 12.39 4.06 -10.03
C THR A 74 11.89 2.68 -9.61
N ARG A 75 11.36 1.90 -10.56
CA ARG A 75 11.03 0.49 -10.30
C ARG A 75 12.28 -0.31 -9.94
N GLU A 76 13.37 -0.03 -10.64
CA GLU A 76 14.66 -0.67 -10.49
C GLU A 76 15.19 -0.52 -9.06
N ASP A 77 15.23 0.70 -8.53
CA ASP A 77 15.70 0.97 -7.15
C ASP A 77 14.82 0.27 -6.10
N LEU A 78 13.50 0.23 -6.30
CA LEU A 78 12.59 -0.45 -5.38
C LEU A 78 12.85 -1.96 -5.35
N ILE A 79 13.02 -2.58 -6.53
CA ILE A 79 13.29 -4.02 -6.62
C ILE A 79 14.68 -4.33 -6.04
N GLU A 80 15.68 -3.52 -6.36
CA GLU A 80 17.03 -3.68 -5.81
C GLU A 80 17.03 -3.60 -4.29
N ALA A 81 16.35 -2.59 -3.71
CA ALA A 81 16.22 -2.46 -2.28
C ALA A 81 15.53 -3.69 -1.65
N LEU A 82 14.45 -4.20 -2.26
CA LEU A 82 13.74 -5.39 -1.77
C LEU A 82 14.59 -6.66 -1.83
N ASN A 83 15.40 -6.83 -2.88
CA ASN A 83 16.28 -7.98 -3.04
C ASN A 83 17.42 -8.02 -2.01
N ASN A 84 17.76 -6.88 -1.40
CA ASN A 84 18.80 -6.76 -0.38
C ASN A 84 18.26 -6.88 1.05
N ILE A 85 16.95 -7.12 1.24
CA ILE A 85 16.34 -7.33 2.56
C ILE A 85 16.26 -8.83 2.84
N THR A 86 16.90 -9.27 3.92
CA THR A 86 16.75 -10.62 4.47
C THR A 86 16.08 -10.56 5.83
N PRO A 87 15.19 -11.52 6.16
CA PRO A 87 14.68 -11.65 7.53
C PRO A 87 15.85 -11.89 8.48
N LYS A 88 15.90 -11.16 9.58
CA LYS A 88 16.75 -11.55 10.72
C LYS A 88 16.00 -12.59 11.52
N GLU A 89 16.66 -13.72 11.79
CA GLU A 89 16.19 -14.76 12.71
C GLU A 89 16.11 -14.26 14.15
#